data_AF-A0A2W5SSY0-F1
#
_entry.id   AF-A0A2W5SSY0-F1
#
_cell.length_a   1.000
_cell.length_b   1.000
_cell.length_c   1.000
_cell.angle_alpha   90.00
_cell.angle_beta   90.00
_cell.angle_gamma   90.00
#
_symmetry.space_group_name_H-M   'P 1'
#
loop_
_entity.id
_entity.type
_entity.pdbx_description
1 polymer ?
#
loop_
_entity_poly.entity_id
_entity_poly.type
_entity_poly.pdbx_seq_one_letter_code
_entity_poly.pdbx_strand_id
1 'polypeptide(L)'
;PVLLGPVSFLLLAKTVDGSDRLALLDRLLPVYADLLSKLHDAGADWVQIDEPCLVLDLDDAARDAYVRAYAALAKGTRPSLLLATYFGRLGDNLPLACALPVDGLHVDLVRGKEQLDEVLRQLPKGRVLSAGLVDGRNIWRTNLDNALILAKYAQGHVGDRALWLSPSCSLLHVPVDLAGEKALPVDLKSWLAFARQKIEELRLLADALQDPRAADVGLALARDRIESRRQSRRVHRPEVAARLASPEAGDIDRDSPYPQRRIAQATLLGLPAYPTTTIGSFPQTHEVREARARNKGGKLSDADYEAFLREETERCVRFQEEIGIDVLVHGEFERNDMVEYFGEQLDGFAFTKNGWVQSYGSRCVKPPVIYGDVSRPAPMTVRWSQYAQSLTDRPMKGMLTGPVTVLQWSFVRDDQTRAQTCRQIAL
;
A
#
# COMPACT_ATOMS: atom_id res chain seq x y z
N PRO A 1 -2.08 -20.31 -14.70
CA PRO A 1 -3.27 -20.03 -13.87
C PRO A 1 -2.85 -19.64 -12.44
N VAL A 2 -3.64 -18.80 -11.74
CA VAL A 2 -3.39 -18.41 -10.35
C VAL A 2 -4.66 -18.67 -9.54
N LEU A 3 -4.54 -19.39 -8.43
CA LEU A 3 -5.63 -19.70 -7.51
C LEU A 3 -5.25 -19.26 -6.09
N LEU A 4 -6.19 -18.72 -5.33
CA LEU A 4 -6.02 -18.66 -3.88
C LEU A 4 -6.07 -20.09 -3.33
N GLY A 5 -5.12 -20.48 -2.50
CA GLY A 5 -5.03 -21.81 -1.93
C GLY A 5 -6.15 -22.11 -0.94
N PRO A 6 -6.49 -23.40 -0.76
CA PRO A 6 -7.65 -23.80 0.03
C PRO A 6 -7.53 -23.39 1.51
N VAL A 7 -6.32 -23.35 2.06
CA VAL A 7 -6.15 -23.02 3.48
C VAL A 7 -6.26 -21.51 3.69
N SER A 8 -5.56 -20.69 2.91
CA SER A 8 -5.71 -19.23 2.94
C SER A 8 -7.13 -18.80 2.59
N PHE A 9 -7.80 -19.47 1.64
CA PHE A 9 -9.21 -19.20 1.35
C PHE A 9 -10.09 -19.34 2.61
N LEU A 10 -9.95 -20.44 3.34
CA LEU A 10 -10.71 -20.66 4.57
C LEU A 10 -10.26 -19.75 5.71
N LEU A 11 -8.96 -19.51 5.89
CA LEU A 11 -8.43 -18.59 6.92
C LEU A 11 -8.85 -17.13 6.70
N LEU A 12 -9.08 -16.73 5.46
CA LEU A 12 -9.57 -15.40 5.10
C LEU A 12 -11.11 -15.33 5.05
N ALA A 13 -11.80 -16.47 5.15
CA ALA A 13 -13.26 -16.52 5.24
C ALA A 13 -13.78 -16.25 6.66
N LYS A 14 -15.06 -15.90 6.72
CA LYS A 14 -15.85 -15.73 7.94
C LYS A 14 -17.06 -16.66 7.89
N THR A 15 -17.33 -17.36 8.99
CA THR A 15 -18.57 -18.11 9.20
C THR A 15 -19.63 -17.22 9.84
N VAL A 16 -20.90 -17.45 9.48
CA VAL A 16 -22.04 -16.64 10.00
C VAL A 16 -22.73 -17.30 11.18
N ASP A 17 -22.53 -18.61 11.35
CA ASP A 17 -23.10 -19.46 12.38
C ASP A 17 -22.10 -19.76 13.52
N GLY A 18 -20.89 -19.20 13.45
CA GLY A 18 -19.83 -19.43 14.43
C GLY A 18 -19.10 -20.76 14.28
N SER A 19 -19.36 -21.53 13.21
CA SER A 19 -18.63 -22.77 12.93
C SER A 19 -17.14 -22.52 12.65
N ASP A 20 -16.31 -23.54 12.86
CA ASP A 20 -14.90 -23.50 12.47
C ASP A 20 -14.77 -23.58 10.94
N ARG A 21 -14.23 -22.52 10.34
CA ARG A 21 -13.97 -22.45 8.90
C ARG A 21 -13.02 -23.56 8.40
N LEU A 22 -12.04 -23.99 9.20
CA LEU A 22 -11.10 -25.03 8.80
C LEU A 22 -11.74 -26.43 8.78
N ALA A 23 -12.83 -26.64 9.52
CA ALA A 23 -13.61 -27.88 9.45
C ALA A 23 -14.26 -28.11 8.07
N LEU A 24 -14.36 -27.06 7.23
CA LEU A 24 -14.86 -27.16 5.86
C LEU A 24 -13.82 -27.68 4.85
N LEU A 25 -12.56 -27.82 5.27
CA LEU A 25 -11.45 -28.19 4.39
C LEU A 25 -11.69 -29.51 3.65
N ASP A 26 -12.14 -30.56 4.35
CA ASP A 26 -12.36 -31.88 3.75
C ASP A 26 -13.44 -31.86 2.66
N ARG A 27 -14.39 -30.92 2.75
CA ARG A 27 -15.42 -30.71 1.71
C ARG A 27 -14.94 -29.83 0.56
N LEU A 28 -13.95 -28.97 0.79
CA LEU A 28 -13.38 -28.05 -0.20
C LEU A 28 -12.33 -28.73 -1.08
N LEU A 29 -11.51 -29.61 -0.51
CA LEU A 29 -10.39 -30.25 -1.20
C LEU A 29 -10.78 -31.04 -2.47
N PRO A 30 -11.89 -31.80 -2.53
CA PRO A 30 -12.33 -32.47 -3.75
C PRO A 30 -12.58 -31.50 -4.91
N VAL A 31 -13.08 -30.29 -4.61
CA VAL A 31 -13.34 -29.26 -5.63
C VAL A 31 -12.03 -28.69 -6.18
N TYR A 32 -11.04 -28.45 -5.30
CA TYR A 32 -9.71 -28.04 -5.75
C TYR A 32 -9.02 -29.13 -6.58
N ALA A 33 -9.12 -30.40 -6.19
CA ALA A 33 -8.55 -31.51 -6.94
C ALA A 33 -9.18 -31.63 -8.34
N ASP A 34 -10.52 -31.54 -8.45
CA ASP A 34 -11.23 -31.54 -9.73
C ASP A 34 -10.84 -30.35 -10.61
N LEU A 35 -10.73 -29.14 -10.04
CA LEU A 35 -10.27 -27.95 -10.76
C LEU A 35 -8.83 -28.11 -11.28
N LEU A 36 -7.92 -28.63 -10.44
CA LEU A 36 -6.54 -28.87 -10.85
C LEU A 36 -6.46 -29.94 -11.96
N SER A 37 -7.24 -31.02 -11.87
CA SER A 37 -7.33 -32.02 -12.94
C SER A 37 -7.80 -31.40 -14.26
N LYS A 38 -8.84 -30.57 -14.22
CA LYS A 38 -9.33 -29.86 -15.42
C LYS A 38 -8.29 -28.90 -16.00
N LEU A 39 -7.52 -28.22 -15.17
CA LEU A 39 -6.42 -27.36 -15.62
C LEU A 39 -5.30 -28.19 -16.26
N HIS A 40 -4.97 -29.35 -15.71
CA HIS A 40 -4.03 -30.29 -16.31
C HIS A 40 -4.53 -30.77 -17.68
N ASP A 41 -5.78 -31.24 -17.76
CA ASP A 41 -6.38 -31.72 -19.01
C ASP A 41 -6.48 -30.63 -20.08
N ALA A 42 -6.59 -29.36 -19.66
CA ALA A 42 -6.53 -28.18 -20.53
C ALA A 42 -5.11 -27.81 -20.97
N GLY A 43 -4.07 -28.54 -20.52
CA GLY A 43 -2.67 -28.35 -20.90
C GLY A 43 -1.88 -27.37 -20.01
N ALA A 44 -2.34 -27.07 -18.79
CA ALA A 44 -1.54 -26.26 -17.87
C ALA A 44 -0.38 -27.10 -17.29
N ASP A 45 0.86 -26.69 -17.56
CA ASP A 45 2.05 -27.30 -16.94
C ASP A 45 2.22 -26.88 -15.48
N TRP A 46 1.87 -25.63 -15.16
CA TRP A 46 2.02 -25.04 -13.84
C TRP A 46 0.76 -24.28 -13.40
N VAL A 47 0.47 -24.37 -12.10
CA VAL A 47 -0.51 -23.54 -11.41
C VAL A 47 0.16 -22.89 -10.21
N GLN A 48 0.04 -21.56 -10.11
CA GLN A 48 0.40 -20.84 -8.89
C GLN A 48 -0.76 -20.96 -7.90
N ILE A 49 -0.46 -21.44 -6.70
CA ILE A 49 -1.40 -21.49 -5.59
C ILE A 49 -0.91 -20.51 -4.52
N ASP A 50 -1.64 -19.42 -4.36
CA ASP A 50 -1.35 -18.36 -3.40
C ASP A 50 -1.76 -18.82 -2.00
N GLU A 51 -0.79 -18.99 -1.10
CA GLU A 51 -1.02 -19.24 0.32
C GLU A 51 -0.40 -18.09 1.15
N PRO A 52 -0.89 -16.84 1.00
CA PRO A 52 -0.30 -15.68 1.67
C PRO A 52 -0.44 -15.76 3.19
N CYS A 53 -1.37 -16.54 3.75
CA CYS A 53 -1.48 -16.70 5.20
C CYS A 53 -0.27 -17.42 5.82
N LEU A 54 0.60 -18.07 5.04
CA LEU A 54 1.86 -18.65 5.54
C LEU A 54 2.84 -17.60 6.10
N VAL A 55 2.67 -16.32 5.78
CA VAL A 55 3.50 -15.24 6.36
C VAL A 55 2.95 -14.68 7.68
N LEU A 56 1.82 -15.22 8.16
CA LEU A 56 1.19 -14.83 9.43
C LEU A 56 1.62 -15.76 10.57
N ASP A 57 1.34 -15.36 11.79
CA ASP A 57 1.43 -16.24 12.96
C ASP A 57 0.33 -17.30 12.86
N LEU A 58 0.72 -18.56 12.64
CA LEU A 58 -0.20 -19.69 12.53
C LEU A 58 -0.29 -20.46 13.85
N ASP A 59 -1.50 -20.89 14.19
CA ASP A 59 -1.71 -21.90 15.23
C ASP A 59 -1.54 -23.32 14.68
N ASP A 60 -1.55 -24.31 15.55
CA ASP A 60 -1.32 -25.72 15.17
C ASP A 60 -2.43 -26.25 14.26
N ALA A 61 -3.68 -25.82 14.48
CA ALA A 61 -4.80 -26.21 13.63
C ALA A 61 -4.63 -25.73 12.18
N ALA A 62 -4.15 -24.50 11.99
CA ALA A 62 -3.82 -23.97 10.66
C ALA A 62 -2.63 -24.71 10.02
N ARG A 63 -1.57 -25.00 10.79
CA ARG A 63 -0.42 -25.78 10.29
C ARG A 63 -0.84 -27.17 9.83
N ASP A 64 -1.66 -27.86 10.63
CA ASP A 64 -2.20 -29.18 10.28
C ASP A 64 -3.13 -29.13 9.05
N ALA A 65 -3.87 -28.03 8.88
CA ALA A 65 -4.68 -27.81 7.68
C ALA A 65 -3.82 -27.75 6.41
N TYR A 66 -2.66 -27.07 6.42
CA TYR A 66 -1.72 -27.06 5.30
C TYR A 66 -1.19 -28.44 4.97
N VAL A 67 -0.72 -29.19 5.97
CA VAL A 67 -0.20 -30.54 5.77
C VAL A 67 -1.26 -31.43 5.14
N ARG A 68 -2.49 -31.45 5.69
CA ARG A 68 -3.60 -32.25 5.16
C ARG A 68 -4.00 -31.83 3.75
N ALA A 69 -4.14 -30.53 3.50
CA ALA A 69 -4.57 -30.00 2.22
C ALA A 69 -3.63 -30.41 1.09
N TYR A 70 -2.33 -30.14 1.24
CA TYR A 70 -1.37 -30.42 0.19
C TYR A 70 -1.07 -31.91 0.05
N ALA A 71 -1.12 -32.69 1.13
CA ALA A 71 -1.08 -34.15 1.04
C ALA A 71 -2.25 -34.72 0.23
N ALA A 72 -3.45 -34.13 0.31
CA ALA A 72 -4.60 -34.53 -0.49
C ALA A 72 -4.44 -34.12 -1.96
N LEU A 73 -4.05 -32.87 -2.22
CA LEU A 73 -3.87 -32.37 -3.60
C LEU A 73 -2.72 -33.07 -4.35
N ALA A 74 -1.74 -33.62 -3.63
CA ALA A 74 -0.66 -34.40 -4.23
C ALA A 74 -1.08 -35.78 -4.76
N LYS A 75 -2.25 -36.32 -4.37
CA LYS A 75 -2.69 -37.67 -4.76
C LYS A 75 -3.34 -37.75 -6.14
N GLY A 76 -3.80 -36.63 -6.69
CA GLY A 76 -4.54 -36.58 -7.95
C GLY A 76 -3.70 -36.18 -9.15
N THR A 77 -4.27 -36.33 -10.34
CA THR A 77 -3.73 -35.72 -11.56
C THR A 77 -3.79 -34.20 -11.45
N ARG A 78 -2.64 -33.54 -11.53
CA ARG A 78 -2.54 -32.07 -11.42
C ARG A 78 -1.33 -31.53 -12.19
N PRO A 79 -1.34 -30.24 -12.53
CA PRO A 79 -0.13 -29.52 -12.94
C PRO A 79 0.90 -29.47 -11.82
N SER A 80 2.11 -29.04 -12.15
CA SER A 80 3.09 -28.64 -11.14
C SER A 80 2.57 -27.45 -10.33
N LEU A 81 2.76 -27.49 -9.02
CA LEU A 81 2.27 -26.46 -8.11
C LEU A 81 3.40 -25.55 -7.65
N LEU A 82 3.26 -24.25 -7.93
CA LEU A 82 4.08 -23.21 -7.31
C LEU A 82 3.32 -22.66 -6.11
N LEU A 83 3.78 -23.00 -4.89
CA LEU A 83 3.26 -22.41 -3.66
C LEU A 83 3.77 -20.98 -3.53
N ALA A 84 2.88 -19.98 -3.54
CA ALA A 84 3.28 -18.58 -3.53
C ALA A 84 2.94 -17.86 -2.22
N THR A 85 3.95 -17.21 -1.65
CA THR A 85 3.85 -16.44 -0.41
C THR A 85 4.44 -15.04 -0.62
N TYR A 86 3.78 -14.03 -0.06
CA TYR A 86 4.17 -12.65 -0.28
C TYR A 86 3.69 -11.72 0.84
N PHE A 87 4.14 -10.47 0.80
CA PHE A 87 3.88 -9.40 1.78
C PHE A 87 4.66 -9.50 3.10
N GLY A 88 5.34 -10.61 3.34
CA GLY A 88 6.16 -10.87 4.52
C GLY A 88 7.13 -12.04 4.30
N ARG A 89 7.94 -12.31 5.32
CA ARG A 89 8.77 -13.52 5.37
C ARG A 89 7.95 -14.70 5.87
N LEU A 90 8.38 -15.92 5.52
CA LEU A 90 7.77 -17.15 6.03
C LEU A 90 8.02 -17.37 7.54
N GLY A 91 9.12 -16.84 8.08
CA GLY A 91 9.46 -16.97 9.50
C GLY A 91 9.42 -18.42 9.97
N ASP A 92 8.75 -18.66 11.10
CA ASP A 92 8.62 -19.98 11.72
C ASP A 92 7.83 -20.99 10.87
N ASN A 93 7.11 -20.53 9.83
CA ASN A 93 6.38 -21.40 8.91
C ASN A 93 7.22 -21.86 7.71
N LEU A 94 8.48 -21.44 7.58
CA LEU A 94 9.35 -21.87 6.48
C LEU A 94 9.55 -23.41 6.42
N PRO A 95 9.82 -24.12 7.54
CA PRO A 95 9.92 -25.57 7.51
C PRO A 95 8.64 -26.24 7.01
N LEU A 96 7.48 -25.73 7.40
CA LEU A 96 6.18 -26.19 6.92
C LEU A 96 6.08 -26.01 5.40
N ALA A 97 6.31 -24.79 4.90
CA ALA A 97 6.21 -24.48 3.46
C ALA A 97 7.14 -25.35 2.60
N CYS A 98 8.36 -25.60 3.06
CA CYS A 98 9.32 -26.49 2.39
C CYS A 98 8.92 -27.97 2.43
N ALA A 99 8.21 -28.41 3.47
CA ALA A 99 7.77 -29.80 3.62
C ALA A 99 6.52 -30.14 2.76
N LEU A 100 5.70 -29.15 2.39
CA LEU A 100 4.48 -29.40 1.61
C LEU A 100 4.82 -30.04 0.24
N PRO A 101 4.05 -31.03 -0.26
CA PRO A 101 4.31 -31.74 -1.51
C PRO A 101 3.95 -30.90 -2.76
N VAL A 102 4.70 -29.83 -2.98
CA VAL A 102 4.61 -28.90 -4.12
C VAL A 102 5.92 -28.89 -4.92
N ASP A 103 5.87 -28.35 -6.13
CA ASP A 103 6.97 -28.44 -7.12
C ASP A 103 7.84 -27.18 -7.14
N GLY A 104 7.33 -26.08 -6.59
CA GLY A 104 8.10 -24.86 -6.38
C GLY A 104 7.59 -24.01 -5.23
N LEU A 105 8.44 -23.09 -4.78
CA LEU A 105 8.14 -22.11 -3.74
C LEU A 105 8.46 -20.71 -4.26
N HIS A 106 7.50 -19.80 -4.16
CA HIS A 106 7.71 -18.37 -4.35
C HIS A 106 7.84 -17.65 -3.00
N VAL A 107 8.87 -16.81 -2.87
CA VAL A 107 9.15 -16.00 -1.68
C VAL A 107 9.36 -14.53 -2.02
N ASP A 108 8.81 -13.63 -1.20
CA ASP A 108 8.98 -12.19 -1.30
C ASP A 108 10.36 -11.77 -0.76
N LEU A 109 11.31 -11.53 -1.67
CA LEU A 109 12.66 -11.06 -1.35
C LEU A 109 12.78 -9.52 -1.41
N VAL A 110 11.68 -8.80 -1.60
CA VAL A 110 11.64 -7.35 -1.41
C VAL A 110 11.39 -7.04 0.06
N ARG A 111 10.40 -7.71 0.67
CA ARG A 111 10.05 -7.53 2.08
C ARG A 111 10.84 -8.43 3.03
N GLY A 112 11.26 -9.61 2.57
CA GLY A 112 11.97 -10.59 3.37
C GLY A 112 13.28 -11.01 2.75
N LYS A 113 14.11 -10.09 2.22
CA LYS A 113 15.38 -10.42 1.55
C LYS A 113 16.31 -11.32 2.39
N GLU A 114 16.31 -11.11 3.69
CA GLU A 114 17.09 -11.84 4.68
C GLU A 114 16.69 -13.32 4.83
N GLN A 115 15.51 -13.72 4.34
CA GLN A 115 15.07 -15.11 4.39
C GLN A 115 15.73 -16.01 3.33
N LEU A 116 16.40 -15.42 2.33
CA LEU A 116 16.90 -16.15 1.16
C LEU A 116 17.86 -17.29 1.54
N ASP A 117 18.82 -17.06 2.43
CA ASP A 117 19.79 -18.10 2.83
C ASP A 117 19.09 -19.31 3.48
N GLU A 118 18.15 -19.05 4.40
CA GLU A 118 17.40 -20.12 5.06
C GLU A 118 16.50 -20.87 4.07
N VAL A 119 15.85 -20.15 3.15
CA VAL A 119 15.06 -20.76 2.06
C VAL A 119 15.94 -21.68 1.22
N LEU A 120 17.12 -21.22 0.78
CA LEU A 120 18.02 -22.02 -0.05
C LEU A 120 18.55 -23.27 0.67
N ARG A 121 18.76 -23.21 1.99
CA ARG A 121 19.18 -24.36 2.79
C ARG A 121 18.08 -25.40 2.98
N GLN A 122 16.84 -24.96 3.17
CA GLN A 122 15.71 -25.85 3.46
C GLN A 122 14.93 -26.30 2.22
N LEU A 123 15.02 -25.57 1.11
CA LEU A 123 14.29 -25.89 -0.11
C LEU A 123 14.71 -27.28 -0.61
N PRO A 124 13.78 -28.24 -0.75
CA PRO A 124 14.12 -29.56 -1.25
C PRO A 124 14.75 -29.50 -2.64
N LYS A 125 15.79 -30.32 -2.86
CA LYS A 125 16.50 -30.41 -4.14
C LYS A 125 15.52 -30.72 -5.28
N GLY A 126 15.71 -30.03 -6.41
CA GLY A 126 14.88 -30.20 -7.60
C GLY A 126 13.61 -29.35 -7.63
N ARG A 127 13.25 -28.66 -6.55
CA ARG A 127 12.15 -27.68 -6.58
C ARG A 127 12.56 -26.39 -7.26
N VAL A 128 11.58 -25.74 -7.89
CA VAL A 128 11.72 -24.39 -8.41
C VAL A 128 11.68 -23.39 -7.25
N LEU A 129 12.64 -22.47 -7.23
CA LEU A 129 12.58 -21.24 -6.43
C LEU A 129 12.12 -20.10 -7.33
N SER A 130 10.99 -19.50 -7.00
CA SER A 130 10.56 -18.23 -7.58
C SER A 130 10.97 -17.09 -6.64
N ALA A 131 11.95 -16.30 -7.08
CA ALA A 131 12.53 -15.19 -6.33
C ALA A 131 11.75 -13.90 -6.62
N GLY A 132 11.01 -13.40 -5.62
CA GLY A 132 10.27 -12.14 -5.70
C GLY A 132 11.18 -10.92 -5.51
N LEU A 133 11.76 -10.41 -6.61
CA LEU A 133 12.87 -9.44 -6.59
C LEU A 133 12.47 -8.00 -6.94
N VAL A 134 11.31 -7.80 -7.56
CA VAL A 134 10.81 -6.49 -8.02
C VAL A 134 9.54 -6.14 -7.25
N ASP A 135 9.49 -4.97 -6.59
CA ASP A 135 8.40 -4.64 -5.67
C ASP A 135 7.04 -4.53 -6.38
N GLY A 136 6.10 -5.42 -6.07
CA GLY A 136 4.74 -5.36 -6.60
C GLY A 136 3.79 -4.43 -5.84
N ARG A 137 4.22 -3.81 -4.73
CA ARG A 137 3.41 -2.90 -3.89
C ARG A 137 3.87 -1.45 -3.89
N ASN A 138 4.97 -1.13 -4.56
CA ASN A 138 5.49 0.23 -4.58
C ASN A 138 6.05 0.58 -5.96
N ILE A 139 6.07 1.87 -6.26
CA ILE A 139 6.35 2.39 -7.61
C ILE A 139 7.79 2.84 -7.82
N TRP A 140 8.68 2.61 -6.86
CA TRP A 140 10.09 2.93 -7.04
C TRP A 140 10.75 1.96 -8.01
N ARG A 141 11.66 2.51 -8.81
CA ARG A 141 12.56 1.73 -9.67
C ARG A 141 13.41 0.80 -8.81
N THR A 142 13.48 -0.46 -9.20
CA THR A 142 14.23 -1.47 -8.45
C THR A 142 15.73 -1.16 -8.47
N ASN A 143 16.42 -1.35 -7.34
CA ASN A 143 17.88 -1.45 -7.34
C ASN A 143 18.32 -2.78 -7.97
N LEU A 144 18.54 -2.73 -9.29
CA LEU A 144 18.82 -3.92 -10.09
C LEU A 144 20.15 -4.60 -9.74
N ASP A 145 21.14 -3.86 -9.23
CA ASP A 145 22.39 -4.48 -8.77
C ASP A 145 22.15 -5.37 -7.54
N ASN A 146 21.41 -4.86 -6.56
CA ASN A 146 21.06 -5.63 -5.38
C ASN A 146 20.19 -6.84 -5.76
N ALA A 147 19.20 -6.66 -6.62
CA ALA A 147 18.36 -7.74 -7.11
C ALA A 147 19.18 -8.80 -7.87
N LEU A 148 20.15 -8.38 -8.69
CA LEU A 148 21.04 -9.28 -9.44
C LEU A 148 21.98 -10.05 -8.52
N ILE A 149 22.47 -9.46 -7.44
CA ILE A 149 23.26 -10.16 -6.41
C ILE A 149 22.44 -11.29 -5.80
N LEU A 150 21.20 -11.01 -5.37
CA LEU A 150 20.30 -12.03 -4.81
C LEU A 150 19.98 -13.12 -5.84
N ALA A 151 19.72 -12.73 -7.08
CA ALA A 151 19.42 -13.66 -8.16
C ALA A 151 20.61 -14.59 -8.48
N LYS A 152 21.84 -14.05 -8.60
CA LYS A 152 23.05 -14.85 -8.80
C LYS A 152 23.34 -15.78 -7.64
N TYR A 153 23.15 -15.30 -6.42
CA TYR A 153 23.30 -16.12 -5.22
C TYR A 153 22.31 -17.29 -5.23
N ALA A 154 21.03 -17.03 -5.49
CA ALA A 154 20.02 -18.08 -5.63
C ALA A 154 20.35 -19.06 -6.78
N GLN A 155 20.74 -18.53 -7.95
CA GLN A 155 21.10 -19.30 -9.14
C GLN A 155 22.24 -20.29 -8.85
N GLY A 156 23.27 -19.86 -8.12
CA GLY A 156 24.39 -20.73 -7.75
C GLY A 156 24.00 -21.92 -6.84
N HIS A 157 22.86 -21.83 -6.14
CA HIS A 157 22.38 -22.86 -5.22
C HIS A 157 21.35 -23.79 -5.86
N VAL A 158 20.36 -23.24 -6.57
CA VAL A 158 19.27 -24.04 -7.18
C VAL A 158 19.57 -24.44 -8.63
N GLY A 159 20.47 -23.72 -9.30
CA GLY A 159 20.78 -23.88 -10.73
C GLY A 159 19.83 -23.13 -11.66
N ASP A 160 20.27 -22.90 -12.89
CA ASP A 160 19.60 -22.03 -13.86
C ASP A 160 18.13 -22.40 -14.14
N ARG A 161 17.84 -23.70 -14.28
CA ARG A 161 16.49 -24.16 -14.64
C ARG A 161 15.50 -24.10 -13.48
N ALA A 162 16.00 -24.01 -12.25
CA ALA A 162 15.18 -24.02 -11.05
C ALA A 162 15.01 -22.62 -10.43
N LEU A 163 15.63 -21.58 -10.99
CA LEU A 163 15.43 -20.20 -10.55
C LEU A 163 14.46 -19.47 -11.48
N TRP A 164 13.34 -18.97 -10.94
CA TRP A 164 12.44 -18.06 -11.64
C TRP A 164 12.55 -16.65 -11.05
N LEU A 165 12.67 -15.65 -11.91
CA LEU A 165 12.61 -14.24 -11.50
C LEU A 165 11.17 -13.77 -11.54
N SER A 166 10.72 -13.10 -10.49
CA SER A 166 9.32 -12.68 -10.35
C SER A 166 9.20 -11.34 -9.63
N PRO A 167 8.08 -10.62 -9.81
CA PRO A 167 7.72 -9.56 -8.87
C PRO A 167 7.50 -10.17 -7.47
N SER A 168 7.63 -9.37 -6.41
CA SER A 168 7.46 -9.82 -5.03
C SER A 168 6.05 -10.30 -4.67
N CYS A 169 5.06 -9.89 -5.47
CA CYS A 169 3.65 -10.23 -5.37
C CYS A 169 2.96 -9.83 -6.69
N SER A 170 1.64 -9.99 -6.78
CA SER A 170 0.89 -9.47 -7.92
C SER A 170 1.14 -7.97 -8.16
N LEU A 171 1.29 -7.58 -9.43
CA LEU A 171 1.39 -6.16 -9.85
C LEU A 171 0.05 -5.42 -9.76
N LEU A 172 -1.01 -6.06 -9.23
CA LEU A 172 -2.30 -5.44 -8.92
C LEU A 172 -2.16 -4.16 -8.07
N HIS A 173 -1.13 -4.08 -7.22
CA HIS A 173 -0.97 -3.01 -6.24
C HIS A 173 -0.14 -1.82 -6.73
N VAL A 174 0.22 -1.79 -8.02
CA VAL A 174 0.91 -0.67 -8.66
C VAL A 174 0.14 -0.22 -9.90
N PRO A 175 0.31 1.04 -10.34
CA PRO A 175 -0.36 1.49 -11.55
C PRO A 175 0.19 0.79 -12.80
N VAL A 176 -0.53 0.91 -13.92
CA VAL A 176 -0.27 0.11 -15.13
C VAL A 176 0.99 0.55 -15.87
N ASP A 177 1.06 1.81 -16.32
CA ASP A 177 2.13 2.28 -17.20
C ASP A 177 2.53 3.73 -16.92
N LEU A 178 3.81 3.93 -16.57
CA LEU A 178 4.39 5.23 -16.27
C LEU A 178 4.47 6.14 -17.50
N ALA A 179 4.45 5.57 -18.71
CA ALA A 179 4.47 6.35 -19.95
C ALA A 179 3.28 7.33 -20.04
N GLY A 180 2.14 6.99 -19.41
CA GLY A 180 0.95 7.83 -19.33
C GLY A 180 1.10 9.09 -18.46
N GLU A 181 2.14 9.19 -17.63
CA GLU A 181 2.39 10.36 -16.78
C GLU A 181 3.15 11.44 -17.55
N LYS A 182 2.44 12.47 -18.00
CA LYS A 182 3.02 13.58 -18.78
C LYS A 182 3.39 14.82 -17.96
N ALA A 183 2.81 14.95 -16.77
CA ALA A 183 2.96 16.15 -15.92
C ALA A 183 4.00 15.99 -14.80
N LEU A 184 4.50 14.76 -14.55
CA LEU A 184 5.54 14.55 -13.56
C LEU A 184 6.87 15.20 -14.00
N PRO A 185 7.62 15.84 -13.09
CA PRO A 185 8.98 16.29 -13.36
C PRO A 185 9.84 15.16 -13.91
N VAL A 186 10.70 15.46 -14.89
CA VAL A 186 11.49 14.45 -15.63
C VAL A 186 12.40 13.64 -14.71
N ASP A 187 13.03 14.31 -13.74
CA ASP A 187 13.85 13.71 -12.69
C ASP A 187 13.01 12.72 -11.87
N LEU A 188 11.89 13.16 -11.30
CA LEU A 188 11.00 12.31 -10.51
C LEU A 188 10.47 11.12 -11.30
N LYS A 189 9.98 11.34 -12.52
CA LYS A 189 9.49 10.27 -13.40
C LYS A 189 10.56 9.22 -13.64
N SER A 190 11.84 9.60 -13.75
CA SER A 190 12.93 8.66 -13.98
C SER A 190 13.18 7.70 -12.80
N TRP A 191 12.79 8.09 -11.58
CA TRP A 191 12.94 7.27 -10.37
C TRP A 191 11.83 6.24 -10.17
N LEU A 192 10.77 6.31 -10.97
CA LEU A 192 9.59 5.46 -10.83
C LEU A 192 9.61 4.29 -11.85
N ALA A 193 8.91 3.22 -11.49
CA ALA A 193 8.57 2.08 -12.34
C ALA A 193 7.15 1.60 -11.97
N PHE A 194 6.24 1.61 -12.95
CA PHE A 194 4.89 1.04 -12.81
C PHE A 194 4.89 -0.42 -13.31
N ALA A 195 3.74 -1.09 -13.36
CA ALA A 195 3.65 -2.52 -13.68
C ALA A 195 4.40 -2.90 -14.96
N ARG A 196 4.22 -2.14 -16.05
CA ARG A 196 4.93 -2.37 -17.32
C ARG A 196 6.46 -2.30 -17.14
N GLN A 197 6.95 -1.23 -16.51
CA GLN A 197 8.39 -1.05 -16.31
C GLN A 197 8.98 -2.10 -15.37
N LYS A 198 8.21 -2.62 -14.41
CA LYS A 198 8.62 -3.72 -13.52
C LYS A 198 8.80 -5.04 -14.26
N ILE A 199 8.00 -5.29 -15.30
CA ILE A 199 8.19 -6.44 -16.19
C ILE A 199 9.47 -6.27 -17.02
N GLU A 200 9.75 -5.05 -17.49
CA GLU A 200 10.99 -4.71 -18.20
C GLU A 200 12.23 -4.88 -17.29
N GLU A 201 12.13 -4.50 -16.02
CA GLU A 201 13.17 -4.72 -15.00
C GLU A 201 13.48 -6.22 -14.80
N LEU A 202 12.44 -7.07 -14.73
CA LEU A 202 12.63 -8.52 -14.64
C LEU A 202 13.31 -9.09 -15.89
N ARG A 203 12.95 -8.60 -17.08
CA ARG A 203 13.61 -9.02 -18.31
C ARG A 203 15.09 -8.64 -18.29
N LEU A 204 15.41 -7.42 -17.87
CA LEU A 204 16.80 -6.96 -17.77
C LEU A 204 17.62 -7.78 -16.76
N LEU A 205 17.02 -8.18 -15.63
CA LEU A 205 17.66 -9.10 -14.69
C LEU A 205 17.92 -10.48 -15.31
N ALA A 206 16.94 -11.01 -16.07
CA ALA A 206 17.11 -12.29 -16.76
C ALA A 206 18.23 -12.23 -17.81
N ASP A 207 18.29 -11.14 -18.59
CA ASP A 207 19.36 -10.90 -19.56
C ASP A 207 20.73 -10.83 -18.87
N ALA A 208 20.82 -10.14 -17.73
CA ALA A 208 22.05 -10.00 -16.96
C ALA A 208 22.55 -11.32 -16.34
N LEU A 209 21.66 -12.28 -16.05
CA LEU A 209 22.05 -13.62 -15.60
C LEU A 209 22.58 -14.49 -16.75
N GLN A 210 22.11 -14.27 -17.98
CA GLN A 210 22.51 -15.06 -19.16
C GLN A 210 23.76 -14.50 -19.83
N ASP A 211 23.79 -13.20 -20.11
CA ASP A 211 24.92 -12.48 -20.69
C ASP A 211 25.07 -11.10 -20.00
N PRO A 212 25.98 -10.99 -19.02
CA PRO A 212 26.21 -9.73 -18.31
C PRO A 212 26.50 -8.54 -19.24
N ARG A 213 27.21 -8.77 -20.36
CA ARG A 213 27.59 -7.68 -21.28
C ARG A 213 26.40 -7.12 -22.04
N ALA A 214 25.42 -7.96 -22.36
CA ALA A 214 24.20 -7.54 -23.05
C ALA A 214 23.32 -6.62 -22.17
N ALA A 215 23.38 -6.78 -20.85
CA ALA A 215 22.59 -6.02 -19.89
C ALA A 215 23.29 -4.74 -19.37
N ASP A 216 24.59 -4.56 -19.62
CA ASP A 216 25.40 -3.49 -19.01
C ASP A 216 24.84 -2.09 -19.22
N VAL A 217 24.36 -1.77 -20.42
CA VAL A 217 23.77 -0.44 -20.73
C VAL A 217 22.51 -0.19 -19.90
N GLY A 218 21.63 -1.19 -19.81
CA GLY A 218 20.39 -1.08 -19.03
C GLY A 218 20.65 -0.96 -17.53
N LEU A 219 21.62 -1.73 -17.02
CA LEU A 219 22.05 -1.66 -15.62
C LEU A 219 22.71 -0.31 -15.30
N ALA A 220 23.57 0.21 -16.18
CA ALA A 220 24.17 1.53 -16.02
C ALA A 220 23.10 2.63 -15.96
N LEU A 221 22.11 2.60 -16.86
CA LEU A 221 21.00 3.54 -16.82
C LEU A 221 20.21 3.45 -15.51
N ALA A 222 19.93 2.24 -15.01
CA ALA A 222 19.23 2.07 -13.73
C ALA A 222 20.04 2.63 -12.54
N ARG A 223 21.36 2.39 -12.50
CA ARG A 223 22.28 2.95 -11.51
C ARG A 223 22.25 4.48 -11.51
N ASP A 224 22.34 5.08 -12.69
CA ASP A 224 22.31 6.54 -12.84
C ASP A 224 21.00 7.14 -12.27
N ARG A 225 19.85 6.47 -12.47
CA ARG A 225 18.57 6.95 -11.93
C ARG A 225 18.53 6.86 -10.41
N ILE A 226 19.03 5.77 -9.84
CA ILE A 226 19.09 5.59 -8.38
C ILE A 226 20.03 6.63 -7.75
N GLU A 227 21.21 6.83 -8.33
CA GLU A 227 22.18 7.79 -7.80
C GLU A 227 21.68 9.23 -7.94
N SER A 228 21.02 9.57 -9.07
CA SER A 228 20.42 10.90 -9.23
C SER A 228 19.35 11.21 -8.18
N ARG A 229 18.59 10.21 -7.72
CA ARG A 229 17.62 10.36 -6.64
C ARG A 229 18.33 10.59 -5.31
N ARG A 230 19.35 9.77 -5.00
CA ARG A 230 20.13 9.86 -3.76
C ARG A 230 20.79 11.23 -3.59
N GLN A 231 21.24 11.85 -4.68
CA GLN A 231 21.89 13.16 -4.64
C GLN A 231 20.91 14.35 -4.71
N SER A 232 19.61 14.09 -4.84
CA SER A 232 18.63 15.14 -5.06
C SER A 232 18.33 15.94 -3.80
N ARG A 233 18.50 17.27 -3.88
CA ARG A 233 18.08 18.21 -2.82
C ARG A 233 16.56 18.29 -2.64
N ARG A 234 15.79 17.76 -3.59
CA ARG A 234 14.33 17.63 -3.46
C ARG A 234 13.96 16.46 -2.55
N VAL A 235 14.86 15.48 -2.45
CA VAL A 235 14.67 14.24 -1.68
C VAL A 235 15.16 14.43 -0.24
N HIS A 236 16.30 15.10 -0.07
CA HIS A 236 16.91 15.35 1.25
C HIS A 236 16.97 16.85 1.57
N ARG A 237 16.25 17.28 2.62
CA ARG A 237 16.12 18.66 3.07
C ARG A 237 16.75 18.83 4.45
N PRO A 238 17.92 19.50 4.56
CA PRO A 238 18.64 19.63 5.83
C PRO A 238 17.81 20.22 6.97
N GLU A 239 16.90 21.14 6.67
CA GLU A 239 16.01 21.77 7.64
C GLU A 239 15.00 20.79 8.26
N VAL A 240 14.50 19.82 7.49
CA VAL A 240 13.59 18.78 8.00
C VAL A 240 14.35 17.81 8.89
N ALA A 241 15.57 17.43 8.48
CA ALA A 241 16.44 16.56 9.27
C ALA A 241 16.82 17.22 10.61
N ALA A 242 17.17 18.50 10.60
CA ALA A 242 17.48 19.26 11.81
C ALA A 242 16.28 19.31 12.78
N ARG A 243 15.07 19.57 12.29
CA ARG A 243 13.86 19.60 13.12
C ARG A 243 13.53 18.25 13.75
N LEU A 244 13.70 17.15 13.00
CA LEU A 244 13.51 15.80 13.53
C LEU A 244 14.53 15.40 14.62
N ALA A 245 15.74 15.96 14.56
CA ALA A 245 16.81 15.64 15.51
C ALA A 245 16.68 16.39 16.84
N SER A 246 15.79 17.39 16.94
CA SER A 246 15.62 18.23 18.11
C SER A 246 14.15 18.30 18.54
N PRO A 247 13.56 17.17 19.00
CA PRO A 247 12.20 17.19 19.56
C PRO A 247 12.17 18.04 20.84
N GLU A 248 11.18 18.91 20.96
CA GLU A 248 10.97 19.76 22.14
C GLU A 248 10.15 19.01 23.21
N ALA A 249 10.31 19.42 24.47
CA ALA A 249 9.47 18.91 25.55
C ALA A 249 8.01 19.35 25.30
N GLY A 250 7.12 18.39 25.11
CA GLY A 250 5.69 18.63 24.78
C GLY A 250 5.29 18.27 23.35
N ASP A 251 6.23 17.88 22.47
CA ASP A 251 5.90 17.48 21.09
C ASP A 251 5.05 16.22 20.98
N ILE A 252 5.11 15.33 21.98
CA ILE A 252 4.44 14.02 21.98
C ILE A 252 3.31 13.98 23.03
N ASP A 253 3.59 14.52 24.22
CA ASP A 253 2.67 14.46 25.36
C ASP A 253 1.86 15.74 25.49
N ARG A 254 0.60 15.60 25.89
CA ARG A 254 -0.23 16.73 26.30
C ARG A 254 0.26 17.30 27.63
N ASP A 255 0.19 18.62 27.81
CA ASP A 255 0.60 19.33 29.05
C ASP A 255 -0.06 18.84 30.34
N SER A 256 -1.20 18.16 30.26
CA SER A 256 -1.94 17.67 31.42
C SER A 256 -2.68 16.37 31.08
N PRO A 257 -2.84 15.42 32.03
CA PRO A 257 -3.56 14.16 31.81
C PRO A 257 -5.06 14.37 31.62
N TYR A 258 -5.74 13.37 31.05
CA TYR A 258 -7.16 13.44 30.71
C TYR A 258 -8.09 13.87 31.87
N PRO A 259 -7.93 13.40 33.12
CA PRO A 259 -8.79 13.82 34.23
C PRO A 259 -8.79 15.33 34.52
N GLN A 260 -7.69 16.03 34.25
CA GLN A 260 -7.62 17.49 34.39
C GLN A 260 -8.20 18.17 33.15
N ARG A 261 -7.84 17.69 31.95
CA ARG A 261 -8.33 18.26 30.68
C ARG A 261 -9.86 18.19 30.57
N ARG A 262 -10.47 17.09 30.99
CA ARG A 262 -11.94 16.92 30.89
C ARG A 262 -12.71 17.96 31.71
N ILE A 263 -12.16 18.43 32.84
CA ILE A 263 -12.78 19.48 33.66
C ILE A 263 -12.74 20.81 32.92
N ALA A 264 -11.58 21.21 32.41
CA ALA A 264 -11.44 22.43 31.64
C ALA A 264 -12.29 22.42 30.35
N GLN A 265 -12.33 21.28 29.65
CA GLN A 265 -13.14 21.08 28.44
C GLN A 265 -14.64 21.16 28.73
N ALA A 266 -15.12 20.57 29.83
CA ALA A 266 -16.53 20.64 30.22
C ALA A 266 -16.96 22.09 30.50
N THR A 267 -16.14 22.85 31.23
CA THR A 267 -16.40 24.28 31.49
C THR A 267 -16.39 25.12 30.22
N LEU A 268 -15.44 24.88 29.32
CA LEU A 268 -15.30 25.65 28.07
C LEU A 268 -16.41 25.36 27.07
N LEU A 269 -16.74 24.08 26.86
CA LEU A 269 -17.63 23.66 25.77
C LEU A 269 -19.10 23.60 26.19
N GLY A 270 -19.41 23.51 27.49
CA GLY A 270 -20.80 23.52 27.98
C GLY A 270 -21.70 22.42 27.42
N LEU A 271 -21.12 21.29 27.00
CA LEU A 271 -21.85 20.23 26.29
C LEU A 271 -22.85 19.49 27.20
N PRO A 272 -23.99 19.03 26.67
CA PRO A 272 -24.94 18.20 27.42
C PRO A 272 -24.36 16.83 27.75
N ALA A 273 -25.09 16.03 28.55
CA ALA A 273 -24.65 14.69 28.95
C ALA A 273 -24.47 13.72 27.76
N TYR A 274 -25.25 13.89 26.70
CA TYR A 274 -25.21 13.07 25.49
C TYR A 274 -24.98 13.98 24.27
N PRO A 275 -23.77 14.57 24.13
CA PRO A 275 -23.50 15.51 23.06
C PRO A 275 -23.52 14.80 21.70
N THR A 276 -24.18 15.42 20.75
CA THR A 276 -24.35 14.96 19.38
C THR A 276 -23.34 15.64 18.46
N THR A 277 -22.80 14.88 17.51
CA THR A 277 -21.86 15.38 16.51
C THR A 277 -21.82 14.42 15.33
N THR A 278 -21.31 14.86 14.19
CA THR A 278 -21.00 14.01 13.04
C THR A 278 -19.47 13.88 12.88
N ILE A 279 -19.02 13.11 11.89
CA ILE A 279 -17.60 12.75 11.73
C ILE A 279 -16.80 13.80 10.94
N GLY A 280 -17.40 14.42 9.91
CA GLY A 280 -16.70 15.40 9.06
C GLY A 280 -17.44 15.71 7.76
N SER A 281 -17.20 14.91 6.72
CA SER A 281 -17.78 15.10 5.40
C SER A 281 -19.32 15.08 5.37
N PHE A 282 -19.89 15.99 4.59
CA PHE A 282 -21.29 15.95 4.15
C PHE A 282 -21.40 15.49 2.69
N PRO A 283 -22.60 15.20 2.16
CA PRO A 283 -22.77 14.65 0.82
C PRO A 283 -22.06 15.47 -0.27
N GLN A 284 -21.16 14.82 -1.01
CA GLN A 284 -20.49 15.39 -2.19
C GLN A 284 -21.43 15.32 -3.38
N THR A 285 -22.36 16.28 -3.46
CA THR A 285 -23.45 16.33 -4.45
C THR A 285 -22.93 16.40 -5.90
N HIS A 286 -23.83 16.27 -6.87
CA HIS A 286 -23.45 16.44 -8.28
C HIS A 286 -22.87 17.84 -8.53
N GLU A 287 -23.49 18.86 -7.95
CA GLU A 287 -23.13 20.26 -8.05
C GLU A 287 -21.73 20.52 -7.50
N VAL A 288 -21.39 19.97 -6.32
CA VAL A 288 -20.05 20.10 -5.72
C VAL A 288 -18.99 19.47 -6.62
N ARG A 289 -19.26 18.27 -7.16
CA ARG A 289 -18.33 17.57 -8.06
C ARG A 289 -18.17 18.31 -9.38
N GLU A 290 -19.25 18.85 -9.93
CA GLU A 290 -19.25 19.63 -11.17
C GLU A 290 -18.50 20.95 -11.01
N ALA A 291 -18.75 21.70 -9.93
CA ALA A 291 -18.04 22.95 -9.63
C ALA A 291 -16.53 22.70 -9.54
N ARG A 292 -16.11 21.65 -8.83
CA ARG A 292 -14.71 21.23 -8.74
C ARG A 292 -14.13 20.86 -10.10
N ALA A 293 -14.86 20.09 -10.92
CA ALA A 293 -14.40 19.69 -12.25
C ALA A 293 -14.25 20.90 -13.19
N ARG A 294 -15.19 21.86 -13.12
CA ARG A 294 -15.14 23.11 -13.89
C ARG A 294 -13.98 23.99 -13.45
N ASN A 295 -13.71 24.11 -12.15
CA ASN A 295 -12.55 24.85 -11.65
C ASN A 295 -11.23 24.19 -12.08
N LYS A 296 -11.06 22.87 -11.87
CA LYS A 296 -9.88 22.13 -12.36
C LYS A 296 -9.69 22.22 -13.88
N GLY A 297 -10.79 22.40 -14.64
CA GLY A 297 -10.78 22.60 -16.09
C GLY A 297 -10.68 24.06 -16.56
N GLY A 298 -10.53 25.03 -15.66
CA GLY A 298 -10.44 26.46 -15.99
C GLY A 298 -11.74 27.12 -16.46
N LYS A 299 -12.89 26.46 -16.26
CA LYS A 299 -14.24 26.92 -16.64
C LYS A 299 -15.02 27.61 -15.51
N LEU A 300 -14.40 27.71 -14.32
CA LEU A 300 -14.92 28.40 -13.15
C LEU A 300 -13.71 29.06 -12.47
N SER A 301 -13.78 30.37 -12.23
CA SER A 301 -12.66 31.08 -11.59
C SER A 301 -12.46 30.58 -10.15
N ASP A 302 -11.26 30.76 -9.60
CA ASP A 302 -10.98 30.38 -8.21
C ASP A 302 -11.87 31.17 -7.23
N ALA A 303 -12.16 32.43 -7.55
CA ALA A 303 -13.05 33.28 -6.75
C ALA A 303 -14.49 32.77 -6.74
N ASP A 304 -15.03 32.38 -7.91
CA ASP A 304 -16.39 31.84 -8.01
C ASP A 304 -16.50 30.45 -7.36
N TYR A 305 -15.47 29.62 -7.52
CA TYR A 305 -15.42 28.31 -6.87
C TYR A 305 -15.36 28.45 -5.35
N GLU A 306 -14.56 29.39 -4.84
CA GLU A 306 -14.51 29.68 -3.42
C GLU A 306 -15.85 30.19 -2.89
N ALA A 307 -16.51 31.12 -3.61
CA ALA A 307 -17.83 31.61 -3.24
C ALA A 307 -18.85 30.47 -3.13
N PHE A 308 -18.86 29.57 -4.13
CA PHE A 308 -19.68 28.37 -4.11
C PHE A 308 -19.39 27.48 -2.88
N LEU A 309 -18.13 27.20 -2.57
CA LEU A 309 -17.77 26.38 -1.41
C LEU A 309 -18.17 27.05 -0.08
N ARG A 310 -18.12 28.38 0.00
CA ARG A 310 -18.58 29.13 1.18
C ARG A 310 -20.09 28.97 1.38
N GLU A 311 -20.87 29.07 0.30
CA GLU A 311 -22.32 28.83 0.36
C GLU A 311 -22.67 27.40 0.80
N GLU A 312 -22.00 26.38 0.26
CA GLU A 312 -22.21 24.99 0.67
C GLU A 312 -21.84 24.76 2.14
N THR A 313 -20.74 25.36 2.59
CA THR A 313 -20.33 25.33 4.00
C THR A 313 -21.38 25.98 4.90
N GLU A 314 -21.92 27.13 4.51
CA GLU A 314 -22.97 27.79 5.28
C GLU A 314 -24.25 26.95 5.35
N ARG A 315 -24.71 26.40 4.23
CA ARG A 315 -25.89 25.50 4.22
C ARG A 315 -25.70 24.30 5.16
N CYS A 316 -24.51 23.70 5.16
CA CYS A 316 -24.15 22.59 6.04
C CYS A 316 -24.21 23.00 7.52
N VAL A 317 -23.69 24.18 7.87
CA VAL A 317 -23.74 24.73 9.24
C VAL A 317 -25.18 24.96 9.68
N ARG A 318 -25.98 25.66 8.86
CA ARG A 318 -27.39 25.98 9.17
C ARG A 318 -28.23 24.73 9.36
N PHE A 319 -28.05 23.72 8.52
CA PHE A 319 -28.75 22.44 8.66
C PHE A 319 -28.41 21.75 9.99
N GLN A 320 -27.14 21.71 10.38
CA GLN A 320 -26.73 21.12 11.66
C GLN A 320 -27.28 21.89 12.86
N GLU A 321 -27.38 23.23 12.76
CA GLU A 321 -28.01 24.06 13.79
C GLU A 321 -29.50 23.74 13.94
N GLU A 322 -30.21 23.66 12.82
CA GLU A 322 -31.64 23.36 12.71
C GLU A 322 -31.99 22.02 13.35
N ILE A 323 -31.22 20.97 13.07
CA ILE A 323 -31.45 19.63 13.63
C ILE A 323 -30.88 19.46 15.05
N GLY A 324 -30.26 20.50 15.63
CA GLY A 324 -29.81 20.49 17.02
C GLY A 324 -28.48 19.77 17.30
N ILE A 325 -27.53 19.71 16.36
CA ILE A 325 -26.20 19.13 16.61
C ILE A 325 -25.36 19.99 17.57
N ASP A 326 -24.78 19.40 18.61
CA ASP A 326 -24.03 20.15 19.64
C ASP A 326 -22.63 20.61 19.17
N VAL A 327 -21.91 19.75 18.44
CA VAL A 327 -20.57 20.05 17.91
C VAL A 327 -20.56 19.83 16.39
N LEU A 328 -20.32 20.91 15.66
CA LEU A 328 -20.48 20.98 14.21
C LEU A 328 -19.23 20.58 13.43
N VAL A 329 -19.44 20.26 12.16
CA VAL A 329 -18.41 20.09 11.13
C VAL A 329 -18.72 20.99 9.93
N HIS A 330 -17.71 21.32 9.11
CA HIS A 330 -17.92 22.20 7.95
C HIS A 330 -18.31 21.46 6.67
N GLY A 331 -18.26 20.13 6.66
CA GLY A 331 -18.71 19.30 5.54
C GLY A 331 -17.68 19.00 4.45
N GLU A 332 -16.45 19.51 4.56
CA GLU A 332 -15.28 19.15 3.72
C GLU A 332 -15.52 19.27 2.19
N PHE A 333 -16.34 20.24 1.75
CA PHE A 333 -16.66 20.44 0.32
C PHE A 333 -15.44 20.81 -0.53
N GLU A 334 -14.44 21.43 0.08
CA GLU A 334 -13.17 21.77 -0.56
C GLU A 334 -12.30 20.54 -0.86
N ARG A 335 -12.57 19.40 -0.21
CA ARG A 335 -11.74 18.19 -0.28
C ARG A 335 -12.36 17.17 -1.21
N ASN A 336 -11.54 16.61 -2.10
CA ASN A 336 -11.90 15.48 -2.94
C ASN A 336 -11.56 14.13 -2.30
N ASP A 337 -10.44 14.09 -1.58
CA ASP A 337 -9.91 12.90 -0.90
C ASP A 337 -9.13 13.34 0.33
N MET A 338 -9.23 12.54 1.40
CA MET A 338 -8.67 12.87 2.71
C MET A 338 -7.14 12.76 2.80
N VAL A 339 -6.45 12.30 1.75
CA VAL A 339 -4.99 12.25 1.67
C VAL A 339 -4.48 13.13 0.54
N GLU A 340 -5.16 13.13 -0.62
CA GLU A 340 -4.79 13.99 -1.76
C GLU A 340 -4.78 15.47 -1.36
N TYR A 341 -5.83 15.93 -0.66
CA TYR A 341 -5.97 17.33 -0.26
C TYR A 341 -4.81 17.85 0.61
N PHE A 342 -4.29 17.00 1.52
CA PHE A 342 -3.16 17.37 2.37
C PHE A 342 -1.84 17.29 1.61
N GLY A 343 -1.63 16.21 0.85
CA GLY A 343 -0.39 16.06 0.10
C GLY A 343 -0.18 17.17 -0.94
N GLU A 344 -1.25 17.70 -1.56
CA GLU A 344 -1.14 18.83 -2.52
C GLU A 344 -0.59 20.11 -1.87
N GLN A 345 -0.64 20.19 -0.54
CA GLN A 345 -0.20 21.34 0.27
C GLN A 345 1.04 21.03 1.10
N LEU A 346 1.65 19.86 0.92
CA LEU A 346 2.88 19.43 1.57
C LEU A 346 4.00 19.33 0.54
N ASP A 347 5.17 19.88 0.87
CA ASP A 347 6.37 19.60 0.11
C ASP A 347 6.76 18.13 0.27
N GLY A 348 7.49 17.59 -0.70
CA GLY A 348 7.93 16.19 -0.69
C GLY A 348 6.88 15.20 -1.23
N PHE A 349 5.72 15.70 -1.69
CA PHE A 349 4.66 14.93 -2.35
C PHE A 349 4.57 15.24 -3.84
N ALA A 350 4.20 14.22 -4.62
CA ALA A 350 3.84 14.34 -6.02
C ALA A 350 2.57 13.57 -6.36
N PHE A 351 1.93 13.95 -7.45
CA PHE A 351 0.62 13.45 -7.85
C PHE A 351 0.63 12.94 -9.27
N THR A 352 -0.01 11.79 -9.47
CA THR A 352 -0.15 11.17 -10.78
C THR A 352 -1.49 11.52 -11.40
N LYS A 353 -1.52 11.62 -12.73
CA LYS A 353 -2.76 11.80 -13.48
C LYS A 353 -3.48 10.47 -13.73
N ASN A 354 -2.71 9.43 -14.06
CA ASN A 354 -3.16 8.12 -14.49
C ASN A 354 -2.63 6.98 -13.59
N GLY A 355 -2.02 7.28 -12.45
CA GLY A 355 -1.47 6.30 -11.51
C GLY A 355 -2.53 5.58 -10.67
N TRP A 356 -3.54 5.01 -11.34
CA TRP A 356 -4.66 4.33 -10.71
C TRP A 356 -4.27 2.94 -10.20
N VAL A 357 -4.76 2.60 -9.01
CA VAL A 357 -4.68 1.27 -8.40
C VAL A 357 -6.08 0.84 -7.98
N GLN A 358 -6.44 -0.41 -8.24
CA GLN A 358 -7.72 -0.95 -7.78
C GLN A 358 -7.75 -1.02 -6.25
N SER A 359 -8.81 -0.48 -5.64
CA SER A 359 -9.03 -0.57 -4.20
C SER A 359 -10.10 -1.62 -3.88
N TYR A 360 -11.30 -1.50 -4.46
CA TYR A 360 -12.38 -2.45 -4.25
C TYR A 360 -13.41 -2.39 -5.38
N GLY A 361 -13.72 -3.55 -5.99
CA GLY A 361 -14.65 -3.61 -7.12
C GLY A 361 -14.19 -2.71 -8.27
N SER A 362 -15.06 -1.82 -8.75
CA SER A 362 -14.73 -0.81 -9.77
C SER A 362 -14.11 0.47 -9.21
N ARG A 363 -13.91 0.58 -7.88
CA ARG A 363 -13.32 1.75 -7.25
C ARG A 363 -11.80 1.66 -7.30
N CYS A 364 -11.19 2.62 -7.98
CA CYS A 364 -9.75 2.82 -8.00
C CYS A 364 -9.37 4.06 -7.19
N VAL A 365 -8.12 4.11 -6.74
CA VAL A 365 -7.50 5.23 -6.05
C VAL A 365 -6.26 5.69 -6.81
N LYS A 366 -5.84 6.94 -6.61
CA LYS A 366 -4.54 7.45 -7.09
C LYS A 366 -3.71 7.86 -5.87
N PRO A 367 -2.96 6.93 -5.27
CA PRO A 367 -2.16 7.24 -4.10
C PRO A 367 -1.16 8.36 -4.43
N PRO A 368 -1.01 9.38 -3.56
CA PRO A 368 0.06 10.34 -3.69
C PRO A 368 1.42 9.67 -3.58
N VAL A 369 2.46 10.29 -4.12
CA VAL A 369 3.83 9.79 -4.08
C VAL A 369 4.64 10.66 -3.12
N ILE A 370 5.03 10.11 -1.99
CA ILE A 370 6.00 10.76 -1.10
C ILE A 370 7.36 10.53 -1.73
N TYR A 371 7.99 11.53 -2.32
CA TYR A 371 9.29 11.38 -2.99
C TYR A 371 10.45 11.98 -2.20
N GLY A 372 10.18 12.91 -1.29
CA GLY A 372 11.21 13.64 -0.54
C GLY A 372 10.82 13.91 0.90
N ASP A 373 11.64 14.68 1.58
CA ASP A 373 11.41 15.06 2.97
C ASP A 373 10.19 15.97 3.07
N VAL A 374 9.26 15.61 3.96
CA VAL A 374 7.96 16.27 4.08
C VAL A 374 8.07 17.53 4.94
N SER A 375 7.48 18.63 4.47
CA SER A 375 7.28 19.84 5.27
C SER A 375 6.00 20.57 4.87
N ARG A 376 5.43 21.32 5.81
CA ARG A 376 4.22 22.12 5.60
C ARG A 376 4.56 23.61 5.42
N PRO A 377 4.59 24.14 4.19
CA PRO A 377 4.99 25.54 3.95
C PRO A 377 3.94 26.58 4.39
N ALA A 378 2.65 26.21 4.43
CA ALA A 378 1.56 27.11 4.79
C ALA A 378 0.43 26.39 5.55
N PRO A 379 -0.44 27.11 6.28
CA PRO A 379 -1.63 26.51 6.89
C PRO A 379 -2.56 25.88 5.84
N MET A 380 -2.96 24.62 6.05
CA MET A 380 -3.71 23.86 5.04
C MET A 380 -5.23 24.01 5.15
N THR A 381 -5.78 23.95 6.37
CA THR A 381 -7.24 23.84 6.61
C THR A 381 -7.81 24.98 7.45
N VAL A 382 -6.94 25.88 7.92
CA VAL A 382 -7.28 26.94 8.88
C VAL A 382 -8.34 27.87 8.31
N ARG A 383 -8.18 28.29 7.05
CA ARG A 383 -9.10 29.22 6.37
C ARG A 383 -10.55 28.73 6.39
N TRP A 384 -10.78 27.48 5.99
CA TRP A 384 -12.13 26.89 5.93
C TRP A 384 -12.72 26.67 7.32
N SER A 385 -11.89 26.19 8.26
CA SER A 385 -12.32 25.98 9.65
C SER A 385 -12.68 27.30 10.34
N GLN A 386 -11.92 28.37 10.08
CA GLN A 386 -12.18 29.72 10.59
C GLN A 386 -13.47 30.30 10.00
N TYR A 387 -13.67 30.19 8.69
CA TYR A 387 -14.90 30.64 8.06
C TYR A 387 -16.11 29.88 8.63
N ALA A 388 -16.04 28.56 8.71
CA ALA A 388 -17.14 27.75 9.25
C ALA A 388 -17.46 28.10 10.71
N GLN A 389 -16.44 28.27 11.57
CA GLN A 389 -16.63 28.71 12.95
C GLN A 389 -17.22 30.13 13.03
N SER A 390 -16.89 31.03 12.09
CA SER A 390 -17.45 32.40 12.08
C SER A 390 -18.96 32.47 11.80
N LEU A 391 -19.56 31.36 11.35
CA LEU A 391 -20.99 31.29 11.04
C LEU A 391 -21.84 30.85 12.23
N THR A 392 -21.26 30.37 13.33
CA THR A 392 -21.99 29.75 14.43
C THR A 392 -21.28 29.98 15.78
N ASP A 393 -22.05 30.08 16.86
CA ASP A 393 -21.52 30.10 18.23
C ASP A 393 -21.25 28.69 18.77
N ARG A 394 -21.69 27.63 18.06
CA ARG A 394 -21.43 26.24 18.47
C ARG A 394 -19.98 25.85 18.15
N PRO A 395 -19.37 24.93 18.93
CA PRO A 395 -18.01 24.47 18.64
C PRO A 395 -17.91 23.80 17.25
N MET A 396 -16.95 24.25 16.43
CA MET A 396 -16.65 23.68 15.12
C MET A 396 -15.41 22.77 15.19
N LYS A 397 -15.49 21.57 14.63
CA LYS A 397 -14.32 20.68 14.49
C LYS A 397 -13.39 21.16 13.38
N GLY A 398 -12.13 21.40 13.71
CA GLY A 398 -11.05 21.36 12.72
C GLY A 398 -10.80 19.92 12.28
N MET A 399 -10.63 19.69 10.99
CA MET A 399 -10.52 18.33 10.43
C MET A 399 -9.16 18.09 9.76
N LEU A 400 -8.42 17.08 10.24
CA LEU A 400 -7.10 16.70 9.75
C LEU A 400 -7.00 15.18 9.58
N THR A 401 -6.22 14.73 8.60
CA THR A 401 -5.84 13.32 8.46
C THR A 401 -4.53 13.06 9.19
N GLY A 402 -4.53 12.07 10.08
CA GLY A 402 -3.35 11.73 10.87
C GLY A 402 -2.17 11.25 10.01
N PRO A 403 -0.93 11.40 10.51
CA PRO A 403 0.29 11.15 9.72
C PRO A 403 0.41 9.69 9.26
N VAL A 404 -0.07 8.74 10.08
CA VAL A 404 -0.08 7.31 9.72
C VAL A 404 -1.00 7.05 8.52
N THR A 405 -2.18 7.66 8.46
CA THR A 405 -3.09 7.47 7.32
C THR A 405 -2.51 8.07 6.05
N VAL A 406 -1.97 9.29 6.12
CA VAL A 406 -1.29 9.93 4.98
C VAL A 406 -0.16 9.03 4.45
N LEU A 407 0.63 8.44 5.34
CA LEU A 407 1.68 7.49 5.00
C LEU A 407 1.14 6.20 4.37
N GLN A 408 0.12 5.58 4.95
CA GLN A 408 -0.38 4.27 4.52
C GLN A 408 -1.13 4.31 3.19
N TRP A 409 -1.75 5.45 2.87
CA TRP A 409 -2.51 5.64 1.63
C TRP A 409 -1.73 6.40 0.55
N SER A 410 -0.41 6.52 0.72
CA SER A 410 0.52 7.04 -0.28
C SER A 410 1.52 5.96 -0.70
N PHE A 411 2.10 6.11 -1.90
CA PHE A 411 3.34 5.43 -2.24
C PHE A 411 4.48 6.07 -1.45
N VAL A 412 5.05 5.31 -0.53
CA VAL A 412 6.07 5.79 0.41
C VAL A 412 7.45 5.57 -0.17
N ARG A 413 8.35 6.53 0.01
CA ARG A 413 9.81 6.40 -0.16
C ARG A 413 10.35 5.06 0.36
N ASP A 414 11.26 4.46 -0.40
CA ASP A 414 12.00 3.24 -0.07
C ASP A 414 13.47 3.48 0.34
N ASP A 415 13.90 4.74 0.42
CA ASP A 415 15.28 5.14 0.78
C ASP A 415 15.47 5.46 2.27
N GLN A 416 14.40 5.43 3.06
CA GLN A 416 14.42 5.58 4.52
C GLN A 416 13.34 4.75 5.20
N THR A 417 13.35 4.68 6.53
CA THR A 417 12.32 3.92 7.25
C THR A 417 10.95 4.60 7.16
N ARG A 418 9.88 3.79 7.13
CA ARG A 418 8.50 4.30 7.19
C ARG A 418 8.26 5.16 8.44
N ALA A 419 8.89 4.82 9.55
CA ALA A 419 8.79 5.57 10.81
C ALA A 419 9.36 6.99 10.68
N GLN A 420 10.52 7.15 10.01
CA GLN A 420 11.09 8.47 9.74
C GLN A 420 10.16 9.31 8.86
N THR A 421 9.66 8.76 7.75
CA THR A 421 8.67 9.46 6.90
C THR A 421 7.41 9.84 7.68
N CYS A 422 6.91 8.94 8.54
CA CYS A 422 5.74 9.23 9.37
C CYS A 422 5.96 10.40 10.33
N ARG A 423 7.16 10.48 10.94
CA ARG A 423 7.52 11.59 11.82
C ARG A 423 7.63 12.91 11.03
N GLN A 424 8.15 12.89 9.80
CA GLN A 424 8.18 14.08 8.94
C GLN A 424 6.77 14.62 8.66
N ILE A 425 5.78 13.75 8.43
CA ILE A 425 4.38 14.15 8.23
C ILE A 425 3.76 14.72 9.52
N ALA A 426 4.22 14.28 10.69
CA ALA A 426 3.71 14.71 11.98
C ALA A 426 4.28 16.07 12.45
N LEU A 427 5.44 16.49 11.92
CA LEU A 427 6.07 17.79 12.18
C LEU A 427 5.28 18.95 11.55
#